data_AF-A0A2S5V4D2-F1
#
_entry.id   AF-A0A2S5V4D2-F1
#
_cell.length_a   1.000
_cell.length_b   1.000
_cell.length_c   1.000
_cell.angle_alpha   90.00
_cell.angle_beta   90.00
_cell.angle_gamma   90.00
#
_symmetry.space_group_name_H-M   'P 1'
#
loop_
_entity.id
_entity.type
_entity.pdbx_description
1 polymer ?
#
loop_
_entity_poly.entity_id
_entity_poly.type
_entity_poly.pdbx_seq_one_letter_code
_entity_poly.pdbx_strand_id
1 'polypeptide(L)'
;MLQLLRSLDRTDLAGLAAWRRLSMRGSSGAMDIAEALADESATGEAVARLGWRDASRLASGSAAALQLARLRGLAVGTPDAPELLPAAATALAELLADSPDHQTVDEASLAPLPQATERAHGAAQLAADAIASLDLAPRAYRDGRGGLQLGATTIRRIAAELHTEQAVLSPLFEWMLDLGLCSPVADAMRPTDAGRVFRLSAPLSRWRKLAECWLAELRVADRSGMLTDSQSHATPQTELLGLTVEGQLSQLGLLLAQDDLDAAADLLEASLPEEVTGVYLQPDLSVIAPGPLAPADEQSLQAVASLERRGLASSYRLSEASVTHALGTGLSISEIEATLARLSLTGIPQPVEYLLREAANRHGRVRVREHPVRPGTMVTSQDPALMDALRVDAAVAPLGLRQSGEGALVSSASRDTVVLMLLDARYPASAENATGQLVPLRPRETAPARDLRPSDAALRFADALHDEATRLDAGDDAQTWVQRQLEVARRAKSEVTVRVDLGGGKETTLRLVPMSVAAGRLRARDLAADVERTLPIRAILEVQLSEIPDAE
;
A
#
# COMPACT_ATOMS: atom_id res chain seq x y z
N MET A 1 -5.10 6.93 -31.06
CA MET A 1 -5.09 7.51 -29.71
C MET A 1 -6.30 8.38 -29.39
N LEU A 2 -6.71 9.33 -30.25
CA LEU A 2 -7.95 10.10 -30.04
C LEU A 2 -9.21 9.25 -29.80
N GLN A 3 -9.39 8.19 -30.61
CA GLN A 3 -10.49 7.24 -30.42
C GLN A 3 -10.45 6.55 -29.05
N LEU A 4 -9.25 6.26 -28.52
CA LEU A 4 -9.11 5.74 -27.17
C LEU A 4 -9.65 6.74 -26.15
N LEU A 5 -9.20 8.00 -26.21
CA LEU A 5 -9.65 9.04 -25.27
C LEU A 5 -11.17 9.21 -25.25
N ARG A 6 -11.85 9.11 -26.41
CA ARG A 6 -13.32 9.13 -26.51
C ARG A 6 -14.00 7.92 -25.88
N SER A 7 -13.32 6.78 -25.91
CA SER A 7 -13.90 5.51 -25.46
C SER A 7 -13.73 5.26 -23.96
N LEU A 8 -12.84 6.00 -23.30
CA LEU A 8 -12.59 5.87 -21.87
C LEU A 8 -13.60 6.71 -21.09
N ASP A 9 -14.07 6.18 -19.96
CA ASP A 9 -14.90 6.94 -19.04
C ASP A 9 -14.06 7.95 -18.23
N ARG A 10 -14.74 8.77 -17.43
CA ARG A 10 -14.12 9.79 -16.59
C ARG A 10 -13.08 9.23 -15.62
N THR A 11 -13.33 8.07 -15.03
CA THR A 11 -12.46 7.46 -14.02
C THR A 11 -11.22 6.88 -14.70
N ASP A 12 -11.42 6.19 -15.82
CA ASP A 12 -10.34 5.62 -16.63
C ASP A 12 -9.45 6.71 -17.22
N LEU A 13 -10.01 7.82 -17.70
CA LEU A 13 -9.22 8.97 -18.17
C LEU A 13 -8.41 9.62 -17.04
N ALA A 14 -8.98 9.75 -15.85
CA ALA A 14 -8.24 10.25 -14.68
C ALA A 14 -7.10 9.28 -14.30
N GLY A 15 -7.35 7.97 -14.38
CA GLY A 15 -6.35 6.92 -14.17
C GLY A 15 -5.24 6.96 -15.22
N LEU A 16 -5.59 7.08 -16.50
CA LEU A 16 -4.66 7.26 -17.62
C LEU A 16 -3.77 8.48 -17.37
N ALA A 17 -4.37 9.63 -17.03
CA ALA A 17 -3.65 10.87 -16.78
C ALA A 17 -2.67 10.76 -15.61
N ALA A 18 -3.09 10.12 -14.52
CA ALA A 18 -2.22 9.87 -13.38
C ALA A 18 -1.06 8.92 -13.73
N TRP A 19 -1.36 7.81 -14.40
CA TRP A 19 -0.35 6.80 -14.74
C TRP A 19 0.65 7.27 -15.80
N ARG A 20 0.17 7.98 -16.84
CA ARG A 20 1.00 8.63 -17.87
C ARG A 20 1.62 9.96 -17.40
N ARG A 21 1.37 10.37 -16.15
CA ARG A 21 1.92 11.60 -15.54
C ARG A 21 1.64 12.85 -16.39
N LEU A 22 0.45 12.94 -16.98
CA LEU A 22 0.06 14.05 -17.84
C LEU A 22 0.03 15.36 -17.04
N SER A 23 0.50 16.46 -17.65
CA SER A 23 0.40 17.77 -17.02
C SER A 23 -1.07 18.21 -16.96
N MET A 24 -1.63 18.26 -15.76
CA MET A 24 -2.96 18.82 -15.51
C MET A 24 -2.96 20.37 -15.51
N ARG A 25 -1.80 21.00 -15.77
CA ARG A 25 -1.64 22.46 -15.83
C ARG A 25 -1.34 22.87 -17.28
N GLY A 26 -2.22 23.70 -17.84
CA GLY A 26 -2.08 24.23 -19.21
C GLY A 26 -3.19 23.72 -20.15
N SER A 27 -3.42 24.46 -21.23
CA SER A 27 -4.42 24.17 -22.27
C SER A 27 -3.88 23.17 -23.31
N SER A 28 -3.28 22.05 -22.88
CA SER A 28 -2.93 20.98 -23.81
C SER A 28 -4.22 20.34 -24.31
N GLY A 29 -4.51 20.50 -25.59
CA GLY A 29 -5.75 19.99 -26.17
C GLY A 29 -5.75 18.45 -26.25
N ALA A 30 -6.91 17.86 -26.49
CA ALA A 30 -7.05 16.40 -26.61
C ALA A 30 -6.14 15.81 -27.69
N MET A 31 -5.90 16.58 -28.75
CA MET A 31 -4.98 16.24 -29.83
C MET A 31 -3.51 16.21 -29.38
N ASP A 32 -3.07 17.21 -28.60
CA ASP A 32 -1.70 17.30 -28.11
C ASP A 32 -1.42 16.15 -27.13
N ILE A 33 -2.41 15.79 -26.30
CA ILE A 33 -2.34 14.63 -25.40
C ILE A 33 -2.31 13.33 -26.21
N ALA A 34 -3.14 13.19 -27.24
CA ALA A 34 -3.12 12.01 -28.10
C ALA A 34 -1.77 11.81 -28.80
N GLU A 35 -1.10 12.89 -29.20
CA GLU A 35 0.24 12.88 -29.78
C GLU A 35 1.30 12.50 -28.74
N ALA A 36 1.30 13.15 -27.58
CA ALA A 36 2.22 12.81 -26.48
C ALA A 36 2.06 11.37 -25.97
N LEU A 37 0.85 10.80 -26.06
CA LEU A 37 0.60 9.41 -25.70
C LEU A 37 1.14 8.40 -26.72
N ALA A 38 1.23 8.81 -28.00
CA ALA A 38 1.73 7.98 -29.10
C ALA A 38 3.22 8.19 -29.39
N ASP A 39 3.83 9.24 -28.86
CA ASP A 39 5.27 9.50 -28.93
C ASP A 39 6.08 8.29 -28.44
N GLU A 40 7.11 7.93 -29.20
CA GLU A 40 7.89 6.72 -28.95
C GLU A 40 8.68 6.80 -27.64
N SER A 41 9.28 7.95 -27.35
CA SER A 41 10.03 8.18 -26.11
C SER A 41 9.10 8.10 -24.90
N ALA A 42 7.97 8.81 -24.94
CA ALA A 42 6.98 8.77 -23.87
C ALA A 42 6.35 7.37 -23.68
N THR A 43 6.21 6.61 -24.76
CA THR A 43 5.72 5.23 -24.73
C THR A 43 6.77 4.29 -24.13
N GLY A 44 8.03 4.43 -24.53
CA GLY A 44 9.16 3.67 -23.97
C GLY A 44 9.33 3.91 -22.47
N GLU A 45 9.28 5.17 -22.02
CA GLU A 45 9.31 5.51 -20.58
C GLU A 45 8.10 4.94 -19.81
N ALA A 46 6.94 4.85 -20.46
CA ALA A 46 5.76 4.25 -19.86
C ALA A 46 5.90 2.73 -19.74
N VAL A 47 6.42 2.05 -20.77
CA VAL A 47 6.70 0.60 -20.76
C VAL A 47 7.77 0.25 -19.73
N ALA A 48 8.85 1.04 -19.62
CA ALA A 48 9.90 0.85 -18.61
C ALA A 48 9.38 0.94 -17.16
N ARG A 49 8.22 1.58 -16.95
CA ARG A 49 7.52 1.66 -15.66
C ARG A 49 6.47 0.56 -15.47
N LEU A 50 6.39 -0.45 -16.33
CA LEU A 50 5.60 -1.64 -16.03
C LEU A 50 6.27 -2.47 -14.93
N GLY A 51 5.46 -3.12 -14.10
CA GLY A 51 5.94 -4.19 -13.24
C GLY A 51 6.21 -5.44 -14.07
N TRP A 52 7.03 -6.35 -13.55
CA TRP A 52 7.33 -7.64 -14.18
C TRP A 52 6.05 -8.41 -14.54
N ARG A 53 5.10 -8.51 -13.61
CA ARG A 53 3.83 -9.21 -13.80
C ARG A 53 3.07 -8.67 -15.01
N ASP A 54 2.94 -7.34 -15.09
CA ASP A 54 2.23 -6.67 -16.18
C ASP A 54 2.98 -6.87 -17.51
N ALA A 55 4.31 -6.71 -17.53
CA ALA A 55 5.12 -6.86 -18.73
C ALA A 55 5.09 -8.30 -19.27
N SER A 56 5.28 -9.30 -18.42
CA SER A 56 5.26 -10.72 -18.78
C SER A 56 3.90 -11.16 -19.33
N ARG A 57 2.80 -10.77 -18.66
CA ARG A 57 1.44 -11.06 -19.14
C ARG A 57 1.09 -10.35 -20.44
N LEU A 58 1.61 -9.15 -20.63
CA LEU A 58 1.42 -8.40 -21.87
C LEU A 58 2.16 -9.06 -23.03
N ALA A 59 3.39 -9.54 -22.80
CA ALA A 59 4.19 -10.26 -23.79
C ALA A 59 3.57 -11.63 -24.17
N SER A 60 2.91 -12.31 -23.22
CA SER A 60 2.18 -13.56 -23.50
C SER A 60 0.80 -13.36 -24.14
N GLY A 61 0.38 -12.11 -24.38
CA GLY A 61 -0.89 -11.79 -25.03
C GLY A 61 -2.12 -11.95 -24.13
N SER A 62 -1.96 -11.86 -22.80
CA SER A 62 -3.07 -11.91 -21.86
C SER A 62 -4.11 -10.83 -22.15
N ALA A 63 -5.37 -11.23 -22.35
CA ALA A 63 -6.47 -10.30 -22.64
C ALA A 63 -6.63 -9.24 -21.54
N ALA A 64 -6.49 -9.62 -20.26
CA ALA A 64 -6.58 -8.68 -19.15
C ALA A 64 -5.41 -7.68 -19.13
N ALA A 65 -4.19 -8.13 -19.45
CA ALA A 65 -3.02 -7.26 -19.55
C ALA A 65 -3.14 -6.29 -20.73
N LEU A 66 -3.67 -6.74 -21.87
CA LEU A 66 -3.95 -5.88 -23.02
C LEU A 66 -5.05 -4.83 -22.72
N GLN A 67 -6.09 -5.19 -21.95
CA GLN A 67 -7.05 -4.20 -21.46
C GLN A 67 -6.40 -3.15 -20.57
N LEU A 68 -5.57 -3.58 -19.62
CA LEU A 68 -4.86 -2.65 -18.74
C LEU A 68 -3.89 -1.75 -19.53
N ALA A 69 -3.20 -2.31 -20.53
CA ALA A 69 -2.36 -1.56 -21.46
C ALA A 69 -3.19 -0.53 -22.25
N ARG A 70 -4.41 -0.86 -22.65
CA ARG A 70 -5.36 0.06 -23.29
C ARG A 70 -5.77 1.19 -22.36
N LEU A 71 -6.14 0.90 -21.11
CA LEU A 71 -6.45 1.93 -20.09
C LEU A 71 -5.24 2.84 -19.77
N ARG A 72 -4.03 2.34 -19.99
CA ARG A 72 -2.76 3.06 -19.82
C ARG A 72 -2.25 3.77 -21.09
N GLY A 73 -3.00 3.68 -22.20
CA GLY A 73 -2.62 4.29 -23.49
C GLY A 73 -1.40 3.66 -24.15
N LEU A 74 -1.09 2.40 -23.82
CA LEU A 74 -0.07 1.58 -24.48
C LEU A 74 -0.67 0.70 -25.60
N ALA A 75 -1.98 0.49 -25.57
CA ALA A 75 -2.75 -0.20 -26.59
C ALA A 75 -3.91 0.68 -27.08
N VAL A 76 -4.35 0.42 -28.30
CA VAL A 76 -5.53 1.03 -28.94
C VAL A 76 -6.52 -0.07 -29.37
N GLY A 77 -7.60 0.29 -30.04
CA GLY A 77 -8.63 -0.66 -30.48
C GLY A 77 -9.83 -0.72 -29.55
N THR A 78 -10.71 -1.67 -29.82
CA THR A 78 -11.96 -1.86 -29.06
C THR A 78 -11.69 -2.60 -27.75
N PRO A 79 -12.59 -2.51 -26.75
CA PRO A 79 -12.50 -3.33 -25.55
C PRO A 79 -12.45 -4.84 -25.84
N ASP A 80 -12.98 -5.33 -26.96
CA ASP A 80 -12.95 -6.76 -27.28
C ASP A 80 -11.70 -7.19 -28.07
N ALA A 81 -11.01 -6.23 -28.68
CA ALA A 81 -9.82 -6.45 -29.51
C ALA A 81 -8.82 -5.30 -29.33
N PRO A 82 -8.16 -5.19 -28.17
CA PRO A 82 -7.06 -4.27 -27.97
C PRO A 82 -5.80 -4.72 -28.72
N GLU A 83 -5.07 -3.79 -29.30
CA GLU A 83 -3.79 -4.02 -29.97
C GLU A 83 -2.74 -3.04 -29.45
N LEU A 84 -1.55 -3.54 -29.14
CA LEU A 84 -0.44 -2.71 -28.68
C LEU A 84 -0.04 -1.69 -29.74
N LEU A 85 0.36 -0.51 -29.29
CA LEU A 85 1.08 0.41 -30.16
C LEU A 85 2.39 -0.26 -30.63
N PRO A 86 2.83 -0.05 -31.88
CA PRO A 86 4.10 -0.59 -32.36
C PRO A 86 5.28 -0.22 -31.45
N ALA A 87 5.38 1.05 -31.05
CA ALA A 87 6.41 1.52 -30.12
C ALA A 87 6.33 0.83 -28.75
N ALA A 88 5.13 0.53 -28.25
CA ALA A 88 4.95 -0.18 -26.99
C ALA A 88 5.37 -1.66 -27.12
N ALA A 89 5.08 -2.30 -28.25
CA ALA A 89 5.50 -3.67 -28.52
C ALA A 89 7.03 -3.80 -28.64
N THR A 90 7.68 -2.87 -29.37
CA THR A 90 9.15 -2.81 -29.46
C THR A 90 9.79 -2.59 -28.10
N ALA A 91 9.36 -1.55 -27.36
CA ALA A 91 9.89 -1.26 -26.04
C ALA A 91 9.67 -2.41 -25.04
N LEU A 92 8.55 -3.14 -25.16
CA LEU A 92 8.27 -4.30 -24.31
C LEU A 92 9.21 -5.46 -24.63
N ALA A 93 9.47 -5.72 -25.91
CA ALA A 93 10.42 -6.74 -26.34
C ALA A 93 11.84 -6.42 -25.85
N GLU A 94 12.27 -5.16 -25.96
CA GLU A 94 13.56 -4.70 -25.45
C GLU A 94 13.67 -4.82 -23.93
N LEU A 95 12.62 -4.40 -23.19
CA LEU A 95 12.59 -4.50 -21.73
C LEU A 95 12.76 -5.93 -21.23
N LEU A 96 12.24 -6.92 -21.97
CA LEU A 96 12.27 -8.33 -21.59
C LEU A 96 13.45 -9.10 -22.19
N ALA A 97 14.15 -8.56 -23.19
CA ALA A 97 15.20 -9.25 -23.94
C ALA A 97 16.33 -9.79 -23.04
N ASP A 98 16.72 -9.02 -22.03
CA ASP A 98 17.80 -9.37 -21.10
C ASP A 98 17.28 -9.99 -19.78
N SER A 99 15.97 -10.27 -19.67
CA SER A 99 15.44 -10.87 -18.45
C SER A 99 15.73 -12.39 -18.44
N PRO A 100 16.41 -12.91 -17.39
CA PRO A 100 16.76 -14.31 -17.32
C PRO A 100 15.51 -15.20 -17.20
N ASP A 101 15.56 -16.36 -17.84
CA ASP A 101 14.56 -17.40 -17.65
C ASP A 101 14.77 -18.10 -16.30
N HIS A 102 13.70 -18.57 -15.66
CA HIS A 102 13.76 -19.24 -14.36
C HIS A 102 14.59 -20.53 -14.37
N GLN A 103 14.68 -21.21 -15.53
CA GLN A 103 15.44 -22.46 -15.70
C GLN A 103 16.95 -22.27 -15.50
N THR A 104 17.45 -21.03 -15.42
CA THR A 104 18.85 -20.75 -15.17
C THR A 104 19.24 -20.80 -13.69
N VAL A 105 18.27 -20.92 -12.78
CA VAL A 105 18.53 -20.97 -11.33
C VAL A 105 18.81 -22.41 -10.91
N ASP A 106 19.98 -22.64 -10.32
CA ASP A 106 20.33 -23.92 -9.70
C ASP A 106 19.53 -24.11 -8.40
N GLU A 107 18.62 -25.08 -8.36
CA GLU A 107 17.81 -25.37 -7.17
C GLU A 107 18.68 -25.69 -5.94
N ALA A 108 19.89 -26.24 -6.13
CA ALA A 108 20.81 -26.52 -5.03
C ALA A 108 21.42 -25.24 -4.40
N SER A 109 21.33 -24.10 -5.09
CA SER A 109 21.79 -22.80 -4.60
C SER A 109 20.72 -22.05 -3.80
N LEU A 110 19.49 -22.57 -3.76
CA LEU A 110 18.38 -21.93 -3.07
C LEU A 110 18.50 -22.04 -1.54
N ALA A 111 18.01 -21.02 -0.85
CA ALA A 111 17.88 -21.01 0.59
C ALA A 111 16.99 -22.16 1.10
N PRO A 112 17.31 -22.76 2.27
CA PRO A 112 16.50 -23.83 2.85
C PRO A 112 15.04 -23.40 3.09
N LEU A 113 14.09 -24.18 2.56
CA LEU A 113 12.66 -23.89 2.68
C LEU A 113 12.20 -23.62 4.13
N PRO A 114 12.60 -24.38 5.17
CA PRO A 114 12.15 -24.10 6.54
C PRO A 114 12.49 -22.68 7.04
N GLN A 115 13.62 -22.12 6.62
CA GLN A 115 14.01 -20.76 7.01
C GLN A 115 13.16 -19.71 6.27
N ALA A 116 12.89 -19.95 4.99
CA ALA A 116 11.97 -19.12 4.20
C ALA A 116 10.54 -19.15 4.76
N THR A 117 10.06 -20.33 5.16
CA THR A 117 8.76 -20.53 5.83
C THR A 117 8.67 -19.76 7.15
N GLU A 118 9.71 -19.81 7.98
CA GLU A 118 9.75 -19.06 9.25
C GLU A 118 9.69 -17.54 9.02
N ARG A 119 10.41 -17.02 8.01
CA ARG A 119 10.36 -15.60 7.61
C ARG A 119 8.97 -15.20 7.11
N ALA A 120 8.39 -15.98 6.20
CA ALA A 120 7.05 -15.78 5.65
C ALA A 120 5.97 -15.75 6.75
N HIS A 121 6.03 -16.69 7.70
CA HIS A 121 5.16 -16.71 8.87
C HIS A 121 5.37 -15.46 9.75
N GLY A 122 6.64 -15.12 10.01
CA GLY A 122 7.02 -13.93 10.76
C GLY A 122 6.48 -12.63 10.13
N ALA A 123 6.49 -12.50 8.80
CA ALA A 123 5.88 -11.36 8.11
C ALA A 123 4.37 -11.28 8.33
N ALA A 124 3.66 -12.41 8.21
CA ALA A 124 2.22 -12.47 8.43
C ALA A 124 1.86 -12.06 9.87
N GLN A 125 2.66 -12.46 10.85
CA GLN A 125 2.47 -12.11 12.26
C GLN A 125 2.85 -10.65 12.53
N LEU A 126 3.96 -10.15 11.95
CA LEU A 126 4.38 -8.76 12.06
C LEU A 126 3.33 -7.79 11.50
N ALA A 127 2.70 -8.12 10.38
CA ALA A 127 1.62 -7.30 9.80
C ALA A 127 0.38 -7.22 10.71
N ALA A 128 0.01 -8.35 11.35
CA ALA A 128 -1.09 -8.40 12.32
C ALA A 128 -0.79 -7.54 13.55
N ASP A 129 0.45 -7.58 14.03
CA ASP A 129 0.91 -6.80 15.18
C ASP A 129 1.05 -5.31 14.85
N ALA A 130 1.49 -4.98 13.64
CA ALA A 130 1.51 -3.61 13.14
C ALA A 130 0.11 -2.99 13.15
N ILE A 131 -0.92 -3.72 12.71
CA ILE A 131 -2.32 -3.29 12.83
C ILE A 131 -2.73 -3.12 14.30
N ALA A 132 -2.41 -4.09 15.16
CA ALA A 132 -2.73 -4.01 16.59
C ALA A 132 -2.11 -2.76 17.25
N SER A 133 -0.87 -2.42 16.87
CA SER A 133 -0.15 -1.26 17.41
C SER A 133 -0.84 0.08 17.13
N LEU A 134 -1.70 0.17 16.11
CA LEU A 134 -2.46 1.38 15.78
C LEU A 134 -3.66 1.61 16.73
N ASP A 135 -4.15 0.55 17.38
CA ASP A 135 -5.18 0.68 18.41
C ASP A 135 -4.59 1.15 19.75
N LEU A 136 -3.33 0.79 20.04
CA LEU A 136 -2.69 1.04 21.34
C LEU A 136 -2.40 2.53 21.61
N ALA A 137 -2.03 3.29 20.57
CA ALA A 137 -1.68 4.70 20.72
C ALA A 137 -1.96 5.47 19.43
N PRO A 138 -2.31 6.77 19.52
CA PRO A 138 -2.44 7.61 18.33
C PRO A 138 -1.11 7.67 17.58
N ARG A 139 -1.17 7.39 16.27
CA ARG A 139 -0.01 7.39 15.37
C ARG A 139 -0.17 8.54 14.37
N ALA A 140 0.66 9.57 14.53
CA ALA A 140 0.65 10.72 13.65
C ALA A 140 1.06 10.32 12.21
N TYR A 141 0.35 10.88 11.24
CA TYR A 141 0.58 10.70 9.81
C TYR A 141 0.95 12.02 9.13
N ARG A 142 1.35 11.91 7.87
CA ARG A 142 1.56 13.01 6.95
C ARG A 142 0.77 12.73 5.69
N ASP A 143 0.05 13.73 5.22
CA ASP A 143 -0.64 13.70 3.94
C ASP A 143 -0.14 14.89 3.11
N GLY A 144 0.40 14.60 1.92
CA GLY A 144 1.07 15.59 1.09
C GLY A 144 1.33 15.08 -0.32
N ARG A 145 2.22 15.75 -1.07
CA ARG A 145 2.50 15.39 -2.47
C ARG A 145 3.06 13.98 -2.66
N GLY A 146 3.72 13.42 -1.62
CA GLY A 146 4.22 12.05 -1.62
C GLY A 146 3.17 10.99 -1.25
N GLY A 147 1.91 11.40 -1.08
CA GLY A 147 0.83 10.54 -0.60
C GLY A 147 0.75 10.48 0.93
N LEU A 148 -0.19 9.67 1.39
CA LEU A 148 -0.41 9.38 2.80
C LEU A 148 0.69 8.47 3.31
N GLN A 149 1.38 8.87 4.39
CA GLN A 149 2.46 8.09 4.98
C GLN A 149 2.51 8.30 6.50
N LEU A 150 3.06 7.33 7.23
CA LEU A 150 3.47 7.53 8.63
C LEU A 150 4.80 8.29 8.68
N GLY A 151 4.94 9.20 9.64
CA GLY A 151 6.21 9.91 9.84
C GLY A 151 7.33 8.95 10.27
N ALA A 152 8.57 9.17 9.82
CA ALA A 152 9.72 8.32 10.14
C ALA A 152 9.94 8.11 11.66
N THR A 153 9.70 9.13 12.48
CA THR A 153 9.75 9.02 13.96
C THR A 153 8.68 8.07 14.49
N THR A 154 7.48 8.11 13.92
CA THR A 154 6.37 7.21 14.29
C THR A 154 6.72 5.77 13.91
N ILE A 155 7.22 5.55 12.68
CA ILE A 155 7.67 4.22 12.23
C ILE A 155 8.77 3.68 13.15
N ARG A 156 9.80 4.47 13.47
CA ARG A 156 10.88 4.04 14.37
C ARG A 156 10.38 3.64 15.74
N ARG A 157 9.40 4.38 16.28
CA ARG A 157 8.77 4.04 17.56
C ARG A 157 8.03 2.72 17.48
N ILE A 158 7.21 2.49 16.45
CA ILE A 158 6.49 1.23 16.26
C ILE A 158 7.49 0.07 16.04
N ALA A 159 8.57 0.28 15.29
CA ALA A 159 9.60 -0.74 15.07
C ALA A 159 10.26 -1.18 16.38
N ALA A 160 10.55 -0.23 17.28
CA ALA A 160 11.06 -0.54 18.62
C ALA A 160 10.03 -1.28 19.49
N GLU A 161 8.75 -0.89 19.43
CA GLU A 161 7.66 -1.58 20.14
C GLU A 161 7.44 -3.02 19.64
N LEU A 162 7.65 -3.27 18.34
CA LEU A 162 7.45 -4.56 17.70
C LEU A 162 8.74 -5.41 17.58
N HIS A 163 9.84 -4.94 18.19
CA HIS A 163 11.14 -5.60 18.18
C HIS A 163 11.67 -5.93 16.76
N THR A 164 11.64 -4.94 15.88
CA THR A 164 12.10 -5.08 14.48
C THR A 164 12.68 -3.76 13.96
N GLU A 165 13.05 -3.72 12.68
CA GLU A 165 13.78 -2.61 12.07
C GLU A 165 12.87 -1.66 11.31
N GLN A 166 13.24 -0.37 11.29
CA GLN A 166 12.54 0.65 10.52
C GLN A 166 12.48 0.31 9.02
N ALA A 167 13.56 -0.27 8.47
CA ALA A 167 13.66 -0.62 7.06
C ALA A 167 12.67 -1.73 6.64
N VAL A 168 12.27 -2.58 7.58
CA VAL A 168 11.26 -3.63 7.38
C VAL A 168 9.85 -3.05 7.53
N LEU A 169 9.63 -2.19 8.53
CA LEU A 169 8.30 -1.62 8.79
C LEU A 169 7.82 -0.62 7.74
N SER A 170 8.72 0.18 7.18
CA SER A 170 8.33 1.22 6.23
C SER A 170 7.57 0.65 5.01
N PRO A 171 8.12 -0.31 4.26
CA PRO A 171 7.40 -0.91 3.12
C PRO A 171 6.16 -1.70 3.58
N LEU A 172 6.21 -2.35 4.74
CA LEU A 172 5.04 -3.05 5.27
C LEU A 172 3.86 -2.09 5.50
N PHE A 173 4.11 -0.89 6.03
CA PHE A 173 3.07 0.12 6.21
C PHE A 173 2.55 0.70 4.89
N GLU A 174 3.41 0.82 3.88
CA GLU A 174 2.99 1.18 2.52
C GLU A 174 2.01 0.14 1.96
N TRP A 175 2.34 -1.15 2.05
CA TRP A 175 1.43 -2.24 1.66
C TRP A 175 0.14 -2.25 2.49
N MET A 176 0.20 -1.96 3.79
CA MET A 176 -1.01 -1.86 4.62
C MET A 176 -1.94 -0.71 4.17
N LEU A 177 -1.37 0.41 3.70
CA LEU A 177 -2.14 1.54 3.17
C LEU A 177 -2.76 1.22 1.80
N ASP A 178 -2.05 0.47 0.96
CA ASP A 178 -2.53 0.05 -0.36
C ASP A 178 -3.60 -1.03 -0.27
N LEU A 179 -3.46 -1.96 0.69
CA LEU A 179 -4.49 -2.92 1.07
C LEU A 179 -5.67 -2.28 1.83
N GLY A 180 -5.61 -0.97 2.14
CA GLY A 180 -6.66 -0.25 2.85
C GLY A 180 -6.89 -0.74 4.28
N LEU A 181 -5.88 -1.32 4.93
CA LEU A 181 -5.96 -1.89 6.28
C LEU A 181 -5.95 -0.83 7.38
N CYS A 182 -5.44 0.36 7.07
CA CYS A 182 -5.44 1.50 7.96
C CYS A 182 -5.71 2.80 7.18
N SER A 183 -6.31 3.77 7.87
CA SER A 183 -6.64 5.07 7.30
C SER A 183 -6.64 6.15 8.41
N PRO A 184 -6.46 7.43 8.07
CA PRO A 184 -6.59 8.52 9.02
C PRO A 184 -8.00 8.65 9.58
N VAL A 185 -8.08 8.92 10.88
CA VAL A 185 -9.27 9.40 11.57
C VAL A 185 -8.84 10.58 12.44
N ALA A 186 -9.43 11.75 12.20
CA ALA A 186 -9.02 12.99 12.83
C ALA A 186 -7.51 13.26 12.69
N ASP A 187 -6.73 13.08 13.75
CA ASP A 187 -5.29 13.36 13.83
C ASP A 187 -4.40 12.11 13.92
N ALA A 188 -4.96 10.90 13.78
CA ALA A 188 -4.24 9.64 13.94
C ALA A 188 -4.57 8.59 12.87
N MET A 189 -3.59 7.74 12.55
CA MET A 189 -3.83 6.50 11.81
C MET A 189 -4.53 5.48 12.70
N ARG A 190 -5.61 4.89 12.19
CA ARG A 190 -6.37 3.84 12.86
C ARG A 190 -6.61 2.66 11.91
N PRO A 191 -6.82 1.44 12.44
CA PRO A 191 -7.24 0.32 11.61
C PRO A 191 -8.61 0.55 10.99
N THR A 192 -8.79 0.13 9.74
CA THR A 192 -10.12 0.01 9.10
C THR A 192 -10.79 -1.31 9.50
N ASP A 193 -12.05 -1.50 9.13
CA ASP A 193 -12.70 -2.82 9.26
C ASP A 193 -11.92 -3.91 8.50
N ALA A 194 -11.40 -3.59 7.31
CA ALA A 194 -10.56 -4.49 6.54
C ALA A 194 -9.26 -4.85 7.29
N GLY A 195 -8.64 -3.89 7.99
CA GLY A 195 -7.49 -4.15 8.86
C GLY A 195 -7.82 -5.07 10.03
N ARG A 196 -8.99 -4.90 10.65
CA ARG A 196 -9.43 -5.76 11.75
C ARG A 196 -9.71 -7.19 11.29
N VAL A 197 -10.36 -7.35 10.13
CA VAL A 197 -10.58 -8.66 9.50
C VAL A 197 -9.25 -9.28 9.08
N PHE A 198 -8.33 -8.50 8.50
CA PHE A 198 -7.00 -8.95 8.13
C PHE A 198 -6.25 -9.54 9.31
N ARG A 199 -6.27 -8.87 10.47
CA ARG A 199 -5.63 -9.37 11.70
C ARG A 199 -6.17 -10.74 12.14
N LEU A 200 -7.45 -11.01 11.92
CA LEU A 200 -8.10 -12.27 12.30
C LEU A 200 -8.04 -13.35 11.19
N SER A 201 -7.51 -13.01 10.01
CA SER A 201 -7.37 -13.95 8.89
C SER A 201 -6.22 -14.93 9.14
N ALA A 202 -6.24 -16.13 8.54
CA ALA A 202 -5.15 -17.11 8.69
C ALA A 202 -3.78 -16.52 8.26
N PRO A 203 -2.66 -16.97 8.85
CA PRO A 203 -1.32 -16.47 8.51
C PRO A 203 -1.00 -16.54 7.01
N LEU A 204 -1.37 -17.64 6.34
CA LEU A 204 -1.19 -17.82 4.90
C LEU A 204 -1.94 -16.75 4.09
N SER A 205 -3.20 -16.46 4.45
CA SER A 205 -3.99 -15.41 3.78
C SER A 205 -3.39 -14.02 3.97
N ARG A 206 -2.80 -13.75 5.14
CA ARG A 206 -2.09 -12.49 5.39
C ARG A 206 -0.83 -12.40 4.53
N TRP A 207 0.00 -13.45 4.53
CA TRP A 207 1.21 -13.51 3.71
C TRP A 207 0.90 -13.32 2.23
N ARG A 208 -0.12 -14.02 1.70
CA ARG A 208 -0.52 -13.94 0.30
C ARG A 208 -0.87 -12.51 -0.14
N LYS A 209 -1.56 -11.74 0.70
CA LYS A 209 -1.87 -10.32 0.42
C LYS A 209 -0.62 -9.45 0.38
N LEU A 210 0.35 -9.69 1.26
CA LEU A 210 1.63 -8.95 1.27
C LEU A 210 2.49 -9.33 0.06
N ALA A 211 2.55 -10.62 -0.28
CA ALA A 211 3.23 -11.13 -1.46
C ALA A 211 2.66 -10.55 -2.76
N GLU A 212 1.33 -10.40 -2.83
CA GLU A 212 0.68 -9.77 -3.99
C GLU A 212 1.02 -8.27 -4.12
N CYS A 213 1.16 -7.54 -3.00
CA CYS A 213 1.63 -6.15 -3.02
C CYS A 213 3.07 -6.07 -3.55
N TRP A 214 3.97 -6.90 -3.02
CA TRP A 214 5.35 -6.98 -3.50
C TRP A 214 5.42 -7.33 -4.99
N LEU A 215 4.61 -8.29 -5.45
CA LEU A 215 4.57 -8.72 -6.85
C LEU A 215 4.05 -7.61 -7.77
N ALA A 216 3.14 -6.76 -7.30
CA ALA A 216 2.66 -5.59 -8.04
C ALA A 216 3.73 -4.50 -8.18
N GLU A 217 4.68 -4.44 -7.23
CA GLU A 217 5.79 -3.47 -7.22
C GLU A 217 7.03 -3.98 -7.96
N LEU A 218 7.19 -5.30 -8.09
CA LEU A 218 8.37 -5.95 -8.67
C LEU A 218 8.65 -5.45 -10.09
N ARG A 219 9.80 -4.80 -10.29
CA ARG A 219 10.27 -4.37 -11.62
C ARG A 219 10.98 -5.49 -12.35
N VAL A 220 11.04 -5.37 -13.68
CA VAL A 220 11.78 -6.31 -14.53
C VAL A 220 13.26 -6.38 -14.13
N ALA A 221 13.89 -5.21 -13.90
CA ALA A 221 15.29 -5.14 -13.48
C ALA A 221 15.54 -5.76 -12.10
N ASP A 222 14.66 -5.49 -11.12
CA ASP A 222 14.78 -6.03 -9.76
C ASP A 222 14.61 -7.56 -9.77
N ARG A 223 13.66 -8.07 -10.56
CA ARG A 223 13.52 -9.51 -10.79
C ARG A 223 14.77 -10.11 -11.40
N SER A 224 15.28 -9.51 -12.48
CA SER A 224 16.46 -10.02 -13.18
C SER A 224 17.66 -10.09 -12.22
N GLY A 225 17.91 -9.03 -11.44
CA GLY A 225 18.96 -9.00 -10.43
C GLY A 225 18.77 -10.04 -9.34
N MET A 226 17.53 -10.25 -8.87
CA MET A 226 17.23 -11.28 -7.87
C MET A 226 17.49 -12.70 -8.39
N LEU A 227 17.27 -12.98 -9.67
CA LEU A 227 17.51 -14.30 -10.28
C LEU A 227 18.98 -14.55 -10.64
N THR A 228 19.77 -13.50 -10.92
CA THR A 228 21.19 -13.64 -11.31
C THR A 228 22.15 -13.50 -10.14
N ASP A 229 21.88 -12.57 -9.22
CA ASP A 229 22.71 -12.27 -8.05
C ASP A 229 21.84 -11.85 -6.86
N SER A 230 21.10 -12.83 -6.33
CA SER A 230 20.20 -12.63 -5.18
C SER A 230 20.88 -11.96 -3.99
N GLN A 231 22.17 -12.22 -3.74
CA GLN A 231 22.92 -11.64 -2.63
C GLN A 231 23.00 -10.12 -2.71
N SER A 232 23.32 -9.58 -3.89
CA SER A 232 23.43 -8.13 -4.11
C SER A 232 22.07 -7.43 -4.22
N HIS A 233 21.01 -8.19 -4.55
CA HIS A 233 19.68 -7.66 -4.82
C HIS A 233 18.64 -7.97 -3.73
N ALA A 234 19.04 -8.64 -2.65
CA ALA A 234 18.17 -8.87 -1.51
C ALA A 234 17.80 -7.55 -0.83
N THR A 235 16.52 -7.43 -0.49
CA THR A 235 15.95 -6.24 0.15
C THR A 235 15.30 -6.64 1.47
N PRO A 236 15.07 -5.67 2.39
CA PRO A 236 14.29 -5.94 3.60
C PRO A 236 12.90 -6.55 3.29
N GLN A 237 12.29 -6.20 2.16
CA GLN A 237 11.01 -6.74 1.71
C GLN A 237 11.10 -8.22 1.31
N THR A 238 12.13 -8.60 0.54
CA THR A 238 12.31 -10.00 0.12
C THR A 238 12.66 -10.88 1.31
N GLU A 239 13.53 -10.39 2.21
CA GLU A 239 13.87 -11.08 3.47
C GLU A 239 12.65 -11.22 4.40
N LEU A 240 11.84 -10.16 4.51
CA LEU A 240 10.61 -10.18 5.30
C LEU A 240 9.68 -11.28 4.80
N LEU A 241 9.38 -11.31 3.50
CA LEU A 241 8.44 -12.25 2.89
C LEU A 241 8.99 -13.68 2.76
N GLY A 242 10.27 -13.91 3.09
CA GLY A 242 10.93 -15.20 2.93
C GLY A 242 11.30 -15.53 1.49
N LEU A 243 11.35 -14.53 0.61
CA LEU A 243 11.74 -14.68 -0.81
C LEU A 243 13.26 -14.78 -0.95
N THR A 244 13.97 -14.12 -0.05
CA THR A 244 15.39 -14.35 0.20
C THR A 244 15.59 -14.70 1.66
N VAL A 245 16.66 -15.42 1.97
CA VAL A 245 17.11 -15.69 3.34
C VAL A 245 18.61 -15.44 3.39
N GLU A 246 19.02 -14.44 4.17
CA GLU A 246 20.44 -14.04 4.27
C GLU A 246 21.05 -13.75 2.88
N GLY A 247 20.26 -13.12 2.01
CA GLY A 247 20.66 -12.79 0.65
C GLY A 247 20.49 -13.92 -0.37
N GLN A 248 20.22 -15.16 0.06
CA GLN A 248 20.03 -16.28 -0.86
C GLN A 248 18.58 -16.38 -1.31
N LEU A 249 18.33 -16.51 -2.63
CA LEU A 249 16.99 -16.74 -3.18
C LEU A 249 16.36 -18.03 -2.60
N SER A 250 15.10 -17.98 -2.17
CA SER A 250 14.35 -19.16 -1.74
C SER A 250 13.45 -19.70 -2.85
N GLN A 251 12.92 -20.91 -2.66
CA GLN A 251 11.93 -21.48 -3.58
C GLN A 251 10.64 -20.64 -3.64
N LEU A 252 10.23 -19.99 -2.53
CA LEU A 252 9.10 -19.05 -2.52
C LEU A 252 9.39 -17.82 -3.40
N GLY A 253 10.60 -17.27 -3.29
CA GLY A 253 11.04 -16.13 -4.11
C GLY A 253 11.10 -16.48 -5.60
N LEU A 254 11.59 -17.68 -5.92
CA LEU A 254 11.66 -18.18 -7.29
C LEU A 254 10.27 -18.33 -7.93
N LEU A 255 9.30 -18.89 -7.20
CA LEU A 255 7.90 -19.03 -7.68
C LEU A 255 7.23 -17.68 -7.88
N LEU A 256 7.40 -16.73 -6.94
CA LEU A 256 6.83 -15.39 -7.10
C LEU A 256 7.50 -14.58 -8.21
N ALA A 257 8.80 -14.76 -8.44
CA ALA A 257 9.47 -14.21 -9.61
C ALA A 257 8.87 -14.74 -10.93
N GLN A 258 8.16 -15.86 -10.92
CA GLN A 258 7.47 -16.42 -12.08
C GLN A 258 6.00 -16.01 -12.18
N ASP A 259 5.52 -15.09 -11.32
CA ASP A 259 4.10 -14.74 -11.17
C ASP A 259 3.23 -15.94 -10.75
N ASP A 260 3.81 -16.93 -10.06
CA ASP A 260 3.10 -18.10 -9.54
C ASP A 260 2.84 -17.99 -8.03
N LEU A 261 1.94 -17.06 -7.69
CA LEU A 261 1.49 -16.83 -6.31
C LEU A 261 0.74 -18.04 -5.73
N ASP A 262 0.06 -18.82 -6.56
CA ASP A 262 -0.68 -20.00 -6.14
C ASP A 262 0.27 -21.12 -5.71
N ALA A 263 1.24 -21.49 -6.55
CA ALA A 263 2.22 -22.50 -6.17
C ALA A 263 3.07 -22.07 -4.97
N ALA A 264 3.41 -20.77 -4.86
CA ALA A 264 4.14 -20.26 -3.71
C ALA A 264 3.31 -20.37 -2.41
N ALA A 265 2.00 -20.10 -2.48
CA ALA A 265 1.10 -20.26 -1.35
C ALA A 265 0.92 -21.73 -0.95
N ASP A 266 0.75 -22.64 -1.93
CA ASP A 266 0.64 -24.08 -1.69
C ASP A 266 1.91 -24.65 -1.05
N LEU A 267 3.09 -24.22 -1.53
CA LEU A 267 4.37 -24.61 -0.97
C LEU A 267 4.53 -24.11 0.47
N LEU A 268 4.14 -22.86 0.73
CA LEU A 268 4.16 -22.30 2.07
C LEU A 268 3.21 -23.06 3.01
N GLU A 269 1.97 -23.31 2.58
CA GLU A 269 0.97 -24.06 3.36
C GLU A 269 1.47 -25.46 3.74
N ALA A 270 2.03 -26.20 2.78
CA ALA A 270 2.57 -27.54 2.99
C ALA A 270 3.77 -27.58 3.95
N SER A 271 4.49 -26.46 4.10
CA SER A 271 5.67 -26.37 4.97
C SER A 271 5.37 -25.83 6.37
N LEU A 272 4.18 -25.24 6.58
CA LEU A 272 3.78 -24.70 7.87
C LEU A 272 3.40 -25.83 8.84
N PRO A 273 3.80 -25.76 10.12
CA PRO A 273 3.26 -26.63 11.16
C PRO A 273 1.75 -26.43 11.35
N GLU A 274 1.07 -27.47 11.82
CA GLU A 274 -0.33 -27.35 12.23
C GLU A 274 -0.50 -26.35 13.39
N GLU A 275 -1.65 -25.69 13.42
CA GLU A 275 -2.00 -24.79 14.51
C GLU A 275 -2.08 -25.54 15.84
N VAL A 276 -1.45 -24.97 16.87
CA VAL A 276 -1.49 -25.54 18.22
C VAL A 276 -2.71 -25.04 18.97
N THR A 277 -3.23 -25.88 19.87
CA THR A 277 -4.47 -25.62 20.59
C THR A 277 -4.30 -24.72 21.82
N GLY A 278 -3.07 -24.34 22.16
CA GLY A 278 -2.80 -23.56 23.36
C GLY A 278 -1.33 -23.26 23.61
N VAL A 279 -1.06 -22.74 24.81
CA VAL A 279 0.25 -22.26 25.25
C VAL A 279 0.65 -22.85 26.60
N TYR A 280 1.95 -22.87 26.87
CA TYR A 280 2.49 -23.18 28.19
C TYR A 280 2.65 -21.90 29.01
N LEU A 281 1.92 -21.78 30.12
CA LEU A 281 2.11 -20.71 31.09
C LEU A 281 3.15 -21.15 32.12
N GLN A 282 4.24 -20.40 32.27
CA GLN A 282 5.33 -20.76 33.15
C GLN A 282 5.32 -19.96 34.47
N PRO A 283 5.87 -20.51 35.57
CA PRO A 283 5.97 -19.82 36.86
C PRO A 283 6.80 -18.54 36.84
N ASP A 284 7.69 -18.37 35.85
CA ASP A 284 8.50 -17.16 35.65
C ASP A 284 7.79 -16.08 34.83
N LEU A 285 6.47 -16.23 34.62
CA LEU A 285 5.59 -15.35 33.84
C LEU A 285 5.86 -15.35 32.33
N SER A 286 6.70 -16.26 31.83
CA SER A 286 6.78 -16.50 30.39
C SER A 286 5.60 -17.34 29.90
N VAL A 287 5.23 -17.12 28.64
CA VAL A 287 4.18 -17.86 27.94
C VAL A 287 4.76 -18.34 26.63
N ILE A 288 4.75 -19.65 26.41
CA ILE A 288 5.35 -20.27 25.23
C ILE A 288 4.24 -20.87 24.36
N ALA A 289 4.11 -20.35 23.14
CA ALA A 289 3.34 -20.99 22.08
C ALA A 289 4.28 -21.94 21.32
N PRO A 290 4.10 -23.27 21.42
CA PRO A 290 5.01 -24.25 20.81
C PRO A 290 4.89 -24.33 19.27
N GLY A 291 3.89 -23.67 18.71
CA GLY A 291 3.58 -23.61 17.28
C GLY A 291 2.68 -22.40 17.00
N PRO A 292 2.27 -22.20 15.73
CA PRO A 292 1.37 -21.12 15.36
C PRO A 292 0.02 -21.30 16.07
N LEU A 293 -0.50 -20.23 16.67
CA LEU A 293 -1.83 -20.23 17.28
C LEU A 293 -2.88 -19.84 16.24
N ALA A 294 -4.13 -20.27 16.44
CA ALA A 294 -5.26 -19.72 15.72
C ALA A 294 -5.29 -18.19 15.88
N PRO A 295 -5.59 -17.40 14.83
CA PRO A 295 -5.51 -15.92 14.88
C PRO A 295 -6.31 -15.26 16.01
N ALA A 296 -7.47 -15.83 16.36
CA ALA A 296 -8.29 -15.31 17.46
C ALA A 296 -7.65 -15.56 18.85
N ASP A 297 -6.94 -16.67 18.99
CA ASP A 297 -6.23 -17.05 20.22
C ASP A 297 -4.96 -16.22 20.40
N GLU A 298 -4.20 -16.04 19.32
CA GLU A 298 -3.08 -15.11 19.30
C GLU A 298 -3.51 -13.69 19.68
N GLN A 299 -4.59 -13.18 19.08
CA GLN A 299 -5.14 -11.86 19.41
C GLN A 299 -5.53 -11.75 20.89
N SER A 300 -6.16 -12.79 21.44
CA SER A 300 -6.60 -12.83 22.83
C SER A 300 -5.40 -12.85 23.79
N LEU A 301 -4.35 -13.61 23.45
CA LEU A 301 -3.12 -13.66 24.23
C LEU A 301 -2.38 -12.32 24.21
N GLN A 302 -2.24 -11.69 23.03
CA GLN A 302 -1.60 -10.38 22.87
C GLN A 302 -2.34 -9.24 23.59
N ALA A 303 -3.62 -9.41 23.89
CA ALA A 303 -4.37 -8.43 24.68
C ALA A 303 -3.89 -8.35 26.14
N VAL A 304 -3.24 -9.41 26.66
CA VAL A 304 -2.86 -9.55 28.08
C VAL A 304 -1.36 -9.80 28.31
N ALA A 305 -0.63 -10.23 27.27
CA ALA A 305 0.80 -10.51 27.30
C ALA A 305 1.54 -9.78 26.18
N SER A 306 2.79 -9.37 26.44
CA SER A 306 3.66 -8.76 25.43
C SER A 306 4.45 -9.82 24.68
N LEU A 307 4.49 -9.78 23.36
CA LEU A 307 5.33 -10.66 22.54
C LEU A 307 6.82 -10.32 22.74
N GLU A 308 7.65 -11.31 23.08
CA GLU A 308 9.11 -11.17 23.22
C GLU A 308 9.86 -11.70 22.00
N ARG A 309 9.45 -12.86 21.48
CA ARG A 309 10.05 -13.46 20.28
C ARG A 309 8.96 -13.95 19.34
N ARG A 310 9.07 -13.50 18.10
CA ARG A 310 8.26 -13.93 16.95
C ARG A 310 8.87 -15.17 16.30
N GLY A 311 8.03 -16.06 15.82
CA GLY A 311 8.43 -17.25 15.08
C GLY A 311 7.38 -18.34 15.15
N LEU A 312 7.66 -19.47 14.47
CA LEU A 312 6.78 -20.65 14.51
C LEU A 312 6.51 -21.10 15.95
N ALA A 313 7.53 -21.06 16.82
CA ALA A 313 7.37 -21.06 18.26
C ALA A 313 7.57 -19.64 18.78
N SER A 314 6.51 -19.03 19.31
CA SER A 314 6.51 -17.67 19.82
C SER A 314 6.59 -17.64 21.35
N SER A 315 7.31 -16.66 21.91
CA SER A 315 7.34 -16.42 23.36
C SER A 315 6.74 -15.07 23.70
N TYR A 316 5.95 -15.04 24.77
CA TYR A 316 5.31 -13.85 25.31
C TYR A 316 5.64 -13.74 26.80
N ARG A 317 5.46 -12.55 27.35
CA ARG A 317 5.63 -12.26 28.77
C ARG A 317 4.38 -11.63 29.37
N LEU A 318 3.94 -12.22 30.47
CA LEU A 318 2.99 -11.59 31.37
C LEU A 318 3.74 -10.64 32.30
N SER A 319 3.20 -9.45 32.46
CA SER A 319 3.73 -8.45 33.37
C SER A 319 2.61 -7.65 33.99
N GLU A 320 2.90 -6.94 35.07
CA GLU A 320 1.93 -6.06 35.69
C GLU A 320 1.46 -4.97 34.70
N ALA A 321 2.37 -4.47 33.87
CA ALA A 321 2.08 -3.48 32.84
C ALA A 321 1.14 -4.04 31.77
N SER A 322 1.37 -5.27 31.29
CA SER A 322 0.51 -5.87 30.25
C SER A 322 -0.90 -6.17 30.77
N VAL A 323 -1.02 -6.67 32.00
CA VAL A 323 -2.33 -6.91 32.63
C VAL A 323 -3.05 -5.60 32.94
N THR A 324 -2.36 -4.60 33.49
CA THR A 324 -2.97 -3.29 33.75
C THR A 324 -3.43 -2.61 32.46
N HIS A 325 -2.67 -2.77 31.38
CA HIS A 325 -3.05 -2.30 30.06
C HIS A 325 -4.33 -3.01 29.57
N ALA A 326 -4.41 -4.34 29.68
CA ALA A 326 -5.59 -5.12 29.34
C ALA A 326 -6.84 -4.65 30.10
N LEU A 327 -6.72 -4.40 31.40
CA LEU A 327 -7.81 -3.84 32.21
C LEU A 327 -8.19 -2.43 31.73
N GLY A 328 -7.21 -1.61 31.39
CA GLY A 328 -7.40 -0.29 30.81
C GLY A 328 -8.07 -0.27 29.43
N THR A 329 -8.10 -1.40 28.70
CA THR A 329 -8.86 -1.55 27.45
C THR A 329 -10.27 -2.09 27.67
N GLY A 330 -10.68 -2.27 28.93
CA GLY A 330 -12.05 -2.64 29.33
C GLY A 330 -12.25 -4.12 29.62
N LEU A 331 -11.19 -4.94 29.54
CA LEU A 331 -11.26 -6.34 29.98
C LEU A 331 -11.39 -6.40 31.51
N SER A 332 -12.17 -7.36 32.01
CA SER A 332 -12.22 -7.71 33.42
C SER A 332 -11.17 -8.76 33.78
N ILE A 333 -10.77 -8.82 35.05
CA ILE A 333 -9.88 -9.88 35.56
C ILE A 333 -10.45 -11.27 35.28
N SER A 334 -11.76 -11.45 35.46
CA SER A 334 -12.43 -12.73 35.17
C SER A 334 -12.33 -13.13 33.71
N GLU A 335 -12.41 -12.18 32.77
CA GLU A 335 -12.25 -12.45 31.34
C GLU A 335 -10.78 -12.78 31.00
N ILE A 336 -9.82 -12.09 31.63
CA ILE A 336 -8.39 -12.38 31.49
C ILE A 336 -8.08 -13.79 32.01
N GLU A 337 -8.53 -14.12 33.23
CA GLU A 337 -8.38 -15.46 33.83
C GLU A 337 -9.02 -16.54 32.97
N ALA A 338 -10.25 -16.34 32.50
CA ALA A 338 -10.94 -17.30 31.63
C ALA A 338 -10.19 -17.51 30.31
N THR A 339 -9.64 -16.43 29.73
CA THR A 339 -8.84 -16.51 28.50
C THR A 339 -7.56 -17.32 28.72
N LEU A 340 -6.80 -17.00 29.78
CA LEU A 340 -5.56 -17.72 30.10
C LEU A 340 -5.83 -19.19 30.47
N ALA A 341 -6.92 -19.48 31.19
CA ALA A 341 -7.31 -20.84 31.54
C ALA A 341 -7.67 -21.67 30.30
N ARG A 342 -8.40 -21.07 29.35
CA ARG A 342 -8.77 -21.71 28.08
C ARG A 342 -7.56 -21.99 27.19
N LEU A 343 -6.61 -21.06 27.13
CA LEU A 343 -5.41 -21.18 26.30
C LEU A 343 -4.32 -22.06 26.93
N SER A 344 -4.29 -22.21 28.26
CA SER A 344 -3.21 -22.93 28.92
C SER A 344 -3.34 -24.45 28.75
N LEU A 345 -2.26 -25.08 28.29
CA LEU A 345 -2.14 -26.54 28.22
C LEU A 345 -1.90 -27.20 29.59
N THR A 346 -1.43 -26.42 30.57
CA THR A 346 -0.97 -26.93 31.88
C THR A 346 -1.71 -26.31 33.07
N GLY A 347 -2.74 -25.50 32.82
CA GLY A 347 -3.40 -24.68 33.84
C GLY A 347 -2.65 -23.38 34.16
N ILE A 348 -3.21 -22.56 35.04
CA ILE A 348 -2.61 -21.27 35.43
C ILE A 348 -1.69 -21.47 36.64
N PRO A 349 -0.38 -21.15 36.55
CA PRO A 349 0.52 -21.23 37.69
C PRO A 349 0.16 -20.20 38.78
N GLN A 350 0.41 -20.54 40.04
CA GLN A 350 0.18 -19.64 41.20
C GLN A 350 0.84 -18.25 41.05
N PRO A 351 2.07 -18.10 40.51
CA PRO A 351 2.65 -16.77 40.27
C PRO A 351 1.83 -15.91 39.29
N VAL A 352 1.18 -16.53 38.30
CA VAL A 352 0.31 -15.82 37.36
C VAL A 352 -0.98 -15.39 38.06
N GLU A 353 -1.61 -16.25 38.86
CA GLU A 353 -2.79 -15.88 39.66
C GLU A 353 -2.49 -14.70 40.60
N TYR A 354 -1.32 -14.72 41.24
CA TYR A 354 -0.88 -13.64 42.10
C TYR A 354 -0.71 -12.33 41.32
N LEU A 355 -0.08 -12.38 40.14
CA LEU A 355 0.07 -11.22 39.26
C LEU A 355 -1.29 -10.61 38.89
N LEU A 356 -2.26 -11.46 38.49
CA LEU A 356 -3.60 -11.01 38.12
C LEU A 356 -4.30 -10.33 39.31
N ARG A 357 -4.24 -10.93 40.50
CA ARG A 357 -4.80 -10.36 41.73
C ARG A 357 -4.17 -9.02 42.10
N GLU A 358 -2.85 -8.92 41.97
CA GLU A 358 -2.13 -7.68 42.29
C GLU A 358 -2.45 -6.57 41.30
N ALA A 359 -2.52 -6.87 40.00
CA ALA A 359 -2.96 -5.93 38.98
C ALA A 359 -4.42 -5.49 39.20
N ALA A 360 -5.31 -6.43 39.57
CA ALA A 360 -6.71 -6.14 39.93
C ALA A 360 -6.82 -5.14 41.08
N ASN A 361 -6.05 -5.36 42.14
CA ASN A 361 -6.05 -4.52 43.34
C ASN A 361 -5.52 -3.11 43.06
N ARG A 362 -4.60 -2.97 42.10
CA ARG A 362 -4.04 -1.67 41.71
C ARG A 362 -4.93 -0.92 40.73
N HIS A 363 -5.57 -1.64 39.80
CA HIS A 363 -6.44 -1.07 38.79
C HIS A 363 -7.70 -0.44 39.41
N GLY A 364 -8.03 0.80 39.03
CA GLY A 364 -9.17 1.51 39.60
C GLY A 364 -9.01 1.93 41.06
N ARG A 365 -7.79 1.96 41.62
CA ARG A 365 -7.52 2.59 42.93
C ARG A 365 -7.77 4.09 42.89
N VAL A 366 -7.39 4.74 41.80
CA VAL A 366 -7.76 6.13 41.52
C VAL A 366 -8.74 6.11 40.35
N ARG A 367 -9.99 6.46 40.61
CA ARG A 367 -11.06 6.47 39.60
C ARG A 367 -11.36 7.89 39.18
N VAL A 368 -11.47 8.10 37.88
CA VAL A 368 -11.59 9.44 37.28
C VAL A 368 -12.80 9.44 36.36
N ARG A 369 -13.82 10.23 36.68
CA ARG A 369 -15.03 10.39 35.85
C ARG A 369 -15.32 11.84 35.57
N GLU A 370 -16.14 12.09 34.55
CA GLU A 370 -16.72 13.43 34.36
C GLU A 370 -17.55 13.82 35.58
N HIS A 371 -17.47 15.09 35.97
CA HIS A 371 -18.20 15.58 37.12
C HIS A 371 -19.71 15.60 36.81
N PRO A 372 -20.58 14.99 37.65
CA PRO A 372 -21.96 14.67 37.27
C PRO A 372 -22.86 15.90 37.04
N VAL A 373 -22.50 17.06 37.61
CA VAL A 373 -23.36 18.27 37.61
C VAL A 373 -22.69 19.49 36.98
N ARG A 374 -21.36 19.47 36.81
CA ARG A 374 -20.57 20.66 36.45
C ARG A 374 -19.56 20.28 35.38
N PRO A 375 -19.17 21.20 34.49
CA PRO A 375 -18.03 20.98 33.61
C PRO A 375 -16.77 20.67 34.42
N GLY A 376 -16.06 19.61 34.05
CA GLY A 376 -14.84 19.17 34.72
C GLY A 376 -14.88 17.68 35.10
N THR A 377 -14.01 17.33 36.03
CA THR A 377 -13.69 15.94 36.39
C THR A 377 -13.77 15.75 37.89
N MET A 378 -14.18 14.55 38.31
CA MET A 378 -14.13 14.09 39.68
C MET A 378 -13.21 12.87 39.80
N VAL A 379 -12.32 12.91 40.80
CA VAL A 379 -11.37 11.87 41.14
C VAL A 379 -11.75 11.29 42.50
N THR A 380 -11.85 9.98 42.60
CA THR A 380 -12.18 9.25 43.83
C THR A 380 -11.21 8.11 44.06
N SER A 381 -10.96 7.76 45.31
CA SER A 381 -10.14 6.60 45.69
C SER A 381 -10.72 5.99 46.96
N GLN A 382 -10.61 4.67 47.10
CA GLN A 382 -10.94 3.98 48.37
C GLN A 382 -9.82 4.13 49.41
N ASP A 383 -8.66 4.63 48.99
CA ASP A 383 -7.50 4.88 49.83
C ASP A 383 -7.37 6.39 50.12
N PRO A 384 -7.66 6.85 51.36
CA PRO A 384 -7.57 8.25 51.73
C PRO A 384 -6.14 8.81 51.64
N ALA A 385 -5.11 7.99 51.85
CA ALA A 385 -3.73 8.45 51.79
C ALA A 385 -3.33 8.83 50.35
N LEU A 386 -3.85 8.11 49.35
CA LEU A 386 -3.70 8.50 47.94
C LEU A 386 -4.38 9.83 47.65
N MET A 387 -5.56 10.08 48.23
CA MET A 387 -6.26 11.35 48.03
C MET A 387 -5.50 12.53 48.64
N ASP A 388 -4.88 12.35 49.80
CA ASP A 388 -4.04 13.37 50.42
C ASP A 388 -2.75 13.61 49.63
N ALA A 389 -2.11 12.54 49.14
CA ALA A 389 -0.92 12.64 48.28
C ALA A 389 -1.20 13.45 47.01
N LEU A 390 -2.31 13.13 46.30
CA LEU A 390 -2.72 13.83 45.08
C LEU A 390 -2.95 15.33 45.26
N ARG A 391 -3.27 15.78 46.48
CA ARG A 391 -3.52 17.21 46.77
C ARG A 391 -2.23 18.02 46.94
N VAL A 392 -1.17 17.38 47.42
CA VAL A 392 0.08 18.07 47.80
C VAL A 392 1.21 17.84 46.81
N ASP A 393 1.05 16.87 45.91
CA ASP A 393 2.06 16.52 44.92
C ASP A 393 2.19 17.59 43.82
N ALA A 394 3.40 18.14 43.70
CA ALA A 394 3.73 19.17 42.73
C ALA A 394 3.62 18.68 41.27
N ALA A 395 3.79 17.38 41.01
CA ALA A 395 3.71 16.81 39.67
C ALA A 395 2.29 16.93 39.08
N VAL A 396 1.26 16.87 39.93
CA VAL A 396 -0.15 16.94 39.53
C VAL A 396 -0.80 18.29 39.87
N ALA A 397 -0.04 19.24 40.43
CA ALA A 397 -0.51 20.58 40.75
C ALA A 397 -1.18 21.32 39.56
N PRO A 398 -0.73 21.20 38.29
CA PRO A 398 -1.40 21.85 37.17
C PRO A 398 -2.85 21.38 36.93
N LEU A 399 -3.24 20.20 37.45
CA LEU A 399 -4.63 19.73 37.41
C LEU A 399 -5.56 20.52 38.33
N GLY A 400 -5.03 21.30 39.27
CA GLY A 400 -5.82 22.13 40.18
C GLY A 400 -6.84 21.33 41.00
N LEU A 401 -6.45 20.13 41.46
CA LEU A 401 -7.30 19.21 42.22
C LEU A 401 -7.73 19.87 43.55
N ARG A 402 -9.04 20.02 43.75
CA ARG A 402 -9.64 20.60 44.97
C ARG A 402 -10.54 19.60 45.66
N GLN A 403 -10.55 19.61 46.99
CA GLN A 403 -11.40 18.72 47.77
C GLN A 403 -12.89 19.08 47.60
N SER A 404 -13.71 18.04 47.45
CA SER A 404 -15.16 18.15 47.31
C SER A 404 -15.83 17.05 48.14
N GLY A 405 -16.25 17.36 49.37
CA GLY A 405 -16.79 16.37 50.30
C GLY A 405 -15.73 15.40 50.85
N GLU A 406 -16.18 14.27 51.40
CA GLU A 406 -15.30 13.21 51.90
C GLU A 406 -14.96 12.23 50.78
N GLY A 407 -13.66 12.10 50.46
CA GLY A 407 -13.16 11.09 49.52
C GLY A 407 -13.20 11.43 48.03
N ALA A 408 -13.48 12.69 47.66
CA ALA A 408 -13.44 13.14 46.27
C ALA A 408 -12.62 14.43 46.06
N LEU A 409 -11.91 14.47 44.93
CA LEU A 409 -11.25 15.66 44.38
C LEU A 409 -11.93 16.06 43.08
N VAL A 410 -11.95 17.35 42.77
CA VAL A 410 -12.50 17.88 41.52
C VAL A 410 -11.46 18.71 40.78
N SER A 411 -11.49 18.66 39.46
CA SER A 411 -10.67 19.46 38.55
C SER A 411 -11.55 20.08 37.46
N SER A 412 -11.17 21.24 36.95
CA SER A 412 -11.78 21.83 35.75
C SER A 412 -11.24 21.24 34.45
N ALA A 413 -10.15 20.46 34.49
CA ALA A 413 -9.61 19.77 33.33
C ALA A 413 -10.53 18.64 32.87
N SER A 414 -10.39 18.22 31.61
CA SER A 414 -11.13 17.08 31.07
C SER A 414 -10.71 15.77 31.74
N ARG A 415 -11.61 14.79 31.75
CA ARG A 415 -11.37 13.46 32.33
C ARG A 415 -10.10 12.84 31.75
N ASP A 416 -9.95 12.95 30.44
CA ASP A 416 -8.82 12.37 29.72
C ASP A 416 -7.49 13.02 30.11
N THR A 417 -7.44 14.35 30.23
CA THR A 417 -6.25 15.06 30.68
C THR A 417 -5.88 14.67 32.11
N VAL A 418 -6.86 14.57 33.01
CA VAL A 418 -6.63 14.15 34.39
C VAL A 418 -6.05 12.74 34.43
N VAL A 419 -6.67 11.76 33.75
CA VAL A 419 -6.15 10.38 33.73
C VAL A 419 -4.73 10.33 33.19
N LEU A 420 -4.45 10.98 32.05
CA LEU A 420 -3.12 10.96 31.44
C LEU A 420 -2.05 11.57 32.34
N MET A 421 -2.33 12.72 32.96
CA MET A 421 -1.38 13.36 33.88
C MET A 421 -1.16 12.57 35.17
N LEU A 422 -2.20 11.91 35.69
CA LEU A 422 -2.05 11.03 36.86
C LEU A 422 -1.20 9.80 36.53
N LEU A 423 -1.39 9.18 35.35
CA LEU A 423 -0.57 8.07 34.90
C LEU A 423 0.90 8.48 34.68
N ASP A 424 1.13 9.66 34.11
CA ASP A 424 2.48 10.23 33.92
C ASP A 424 3.18 10.47 35.27
N ALA A 425 2.43 10.95 36.27
CA ALA A 425 2.85 11.08 37.66
C ALA A 425 2.86 9.74 38.44
N ARG A 426 2.71 8.59 37.76
CA ARG A 426 2.77 7.23 38.32
C ARG A 426 1.64 6.86 39.30
N TYR A 427 0.53 7.59 39.29
CA TYR A 427 -0.69 7.20 40.01
C TYR A 427 -1.53 6.22 39.16
N PRO A 428 -2.10 5.16 39.76
CA PRO A 428 -2.88 4.13 39.04
C PRO A 428 -4.30 4.63 38.73
N ALA A 429 -4.40 5.63 37.86
CA ALA A 429 -5.66 6.23 37.45
C ALA A 429 -6.38 5.37 36.41
N SER A 430 -7.70 5.28 36.52
CA SER A 430 -8.58 4.59 35.59
C SER A 430 -9.81 5.43 35.29
N ALA A 431 -10.22 5.49 34.03
CA ALA A 431 -11.41 6.22 33.62
C ALA A 431 -12.66 5.46 34.09
N GLU A 432 -13.64 6.20 34.58
CA GLU A 432 -14.94 5.68 35.04
C GLU A 432 -16.06 6.41 34.27
N ASN A 433 -17.11 5.67 33.91
CA ASN A 433 -18.30 6.25 33.29
C ASN A 433 -19.30 6.77 34.34
N ALA A 434 -20.40 7.39 33.89
CA ALA A 434 -21.41 7.93 34.81
C ALA A 434 -22.09 6.87 35.69
N THR A 435 -22.01 5.59 35.33
CA THR A 435 -22.63 4.46 36.05
C THR A 435 -21.72 3.83 37.10
N GLY A 436 -20.47 4.29 37.24
CA GLY A 436 -19.52 3.72 38.20
C GLY A 436 -18.62 2.62 37.66
N GLN A 437 -18.74 2.30 36.36
CA GLN A 437 -17.96 1.25 35.72
C GLN A 437 -16.66 1.82 35.16
N LEU A 438 -15.56 1.09 35.35
CA LEU A 438 -14.29 1.42 34.70
C LEU A 438 -14.43 1.18 33.20
N VAL A 439 -13.94 2.13 32.42
CA VAL A 439 -14.03 2.12 30.96
C VAL A 439 -12.68 2.48 30.34
N PRO A 440 -12.46 2.11 29.08
CA PRO A 440 -11.30 2.59 28.34
C PRO A 440 -11.25 4.11 28.35
N LEU A 441 -10.03 4.65 28.49
CA LEU A 441 -9.81 6.10 28.44
C LEU A 441 -10.39 6.69 27.15
N ARG A 442 -10.13 6.03 26.02
CA ARG A 442 -10.71 6.35 24.72
C ARG A 442 -11.36 5.09 24.13
N PRO A 443 -12.54 5.22 23.53
CA PRO A 443 -13.12 4.11 22.79
C PRO A 443 -12.23 3.74 21.60
N ARG A 444 -12.27 2.47 21.23
CA ARG A 444 -11.59 1.98 20.03
C ARG A 444 -12.24 2.61 18.80
N GLU A 445 -11.45 3.33 18.01
CA GLU A 445 -11.91 3.99 16.78
C GLU A 445 -11.57 3.13 15.57
N THR A 446 -12.55 2.86 14.71
CA THR A 446 -12.33 2.24 13.41
C THR A 446 -12.34 3.31 12.33
N ALA A 447 -11.31 3.29 11.48
CA ALA A 447 -11.23 4.21 10.36
C ALA A 447 -12.18 3.81 9.24
N PRO A 448 -12.77 4.78 8.52
CA PRO A 448 -13.47 4.47 7.28
C PRO A 448 -12.48 3.92 6.25
N ALA A 449 -12.98 3.11 5.32
CA ALA A 449 -12.21 2.68 4.17
C ALA A 449 -11.63 3.90 3.44
N ARG A 450 -10.37 3.79 3.00
CA ARG A 450 -9.72 4.86 2.24
C ARG A 450 -10.44 5.04 0.91
N ASP A 451 -10.76 6.29 0.59
CA ASP A 451 -11.29 6.62 -0.73
C ASP A 451 -10.14 6.69 -1.74
N LEU A 452 -10.04 5.68 -2.59
CA LEU A 452 -9.04 5.60 -3.66
C LEU A 452 -9.51 6.28 -4.95
N ARG A 453 -10.68 6.94 -4.95
CA ARG A 453 -11.19 7.63 -6.14
C ARG A 453 -10.25 8.77 -6.56
N PRO A 454 -10.13 9.03 -7.88
CA PRO A 454 -9.36 10.16 -8.36
C PRO A 454 -9.86 11.47 -7.76
N SER A 455 -8.94 12.40 -7.48
CA SER A 455 -9.29 13.72 -6.94
C SER A 455 -10.23 14.50 -7.86
N ASP A 456 -11.03 15.41 -7.31
CA ASP A 456 -11.90 16.29 -8.11
C ASP A 456 -11.15 17.06 -9.21
N ALA A 457 -9.89 17.42 -8.96
CA ALA A 457 -9.05 18.06 -9.96
C ALA A 457 -8.73 17.13 -11.15
N ALA A 458 -8.38 15.87 -10.86
CA ALA A 458 -8.13 14.86 -11.88
C ALA A 458 -9.40 14.52 -12.66
N LEU A 459 -10.53 14.42 -11.96
CA LEU A 459 -11.82 14.18 -12.58
C LEU A 459 -12.27 15.32 -13.49
N ARG A 460 -12.09 16.59 -13.09
CA ARG A 460 -12.36 17.75 -13.96
C ARG A 460 -11.44 17.79 -15.19
N PHE A 461 -10.19 17.41 -15.03
CA PHE A 461 -9.26 17.28 -16.16
C PHE A 461 -9.74 16.20 -17.14
N ALA A 462 -10.16 15.04 -16.62
CA ALA A 462 -10.71 13.96 -17.42
C ALA A 462 -11.98 14.37 -18.19
N ASP A 463 -12.91 15.07 -17.53
CA ASP A 463 -14.12 15.61 -18.17
C ASP A 463 -13.77 16.55 -19.33
N ALA A 464 -12.88 17.52 -19.09
CA ALA A 464 -12.46 18.47 -20.12
C ALA A 464 -11.78 17.79 -21.32
N LEU A 465 -10.93 16.78 -21.04
CA LEU A 465 -10.26 15.99 -22.06
C LEU A 465 -11.26 15.18 -22.90
N HIS A 466 -12.25 14.56 -22.26
CA HIS A 466 -13.30 13.79 -22.94
C HIS A 466 -14.19 14.70 -23.81
N ASP A 467 -14.63 15.85 -23.28
CA ASP A 467 -15.45 16.82 -24.00
C ASP A 467 -14.72 17.43 -25.20
N GLU A 468 -13.41 17.64 -25.11
CA GLU A 468 -12.63 18.10 -26.24
C GLU A 468 -12.41 16.98 -27.27
N ALA A 469 -12.09 15.76 -26.82
CA ALA A 469 -11.94 14.62 -27.71
C ALA A 469 -13.23 14.35 -28.51
N THR A 470 -14.40 14.43 -27.89
CA THR A 470 -15.71 14.18 -28.53
C THR A 470 -16.18 15.29 -29.46
N ARG A 471 -15.75 16.55 -29.23
CA ARG A 471 -16.06 17.69 -30.13
C ARG A 471 -15.31 17.64 -31.46
N LEU A 472 -14.16 16.97 -31.49
CA LEU A 472 -13.41 16.73 -32.72
C LEU A 472 -14.17 15.65 -33.54
N ASP A 473 -14.52 15.95 -34.80
CA ASP A 473 -15.33 15.06 -35.66
C ASP A 473 -14.44 13.98 -36.32
N ALA A 474 -14.88 12.71 -36.30
CA ALA A 474 -14.08 11.55 -36.70
C ALA A 474 -13.52 11.60 -38.13
N GLY A 475 -14.23 12.27 -39.05
CA GLY A 475 -13.78 12.49 -40.44
C GLY A 475 -12.81 13.66 -40.61
N ASP A 476 -12.90 14.68 -39.75
CA ASP A 476 -12.03 15.86 -39.74
C ASP A 476 -10.73 15.57 -38.97
N ASP A 477 -10.77 14.63 -38.01
CA ASP A 477 -9.63 14.19 -37.19
C ASP A 477 -8.47 13.65 -38.02
N ALA A 478 -8.75 12.73 -38.95
CA ALA A 478 -7.71 12.09 -39.75
C ALA A 478 -7.00 13.11 -40.65
N GLN A 479 -7.77 14.05 -41.23
CA GLN A 479 -7.19 15.12 -42.05
C GLN A 479 -6.45 16.16 -41.21
N THR A 480 -7.00 16.54 -40.05
CA THR A 480 -6.35 17.46 -39.10
C THR A 480 -5.06 16.84 -38.54
N TRP A 481 -5.05 15.54 -38.27
CA TRP A 481 -3.88 14.77 -37.86
C TRP A 481 -2.80 14.76 -38.94
N VAL A 482 -3.15 14.35 -40.16
CA VAL A 482 -2.24 14.37 -41.31
C VAL A 482 -1.71 15.78 -41.55
N GLN A 483 -2.56 16.81 -41.46
CA GLN A 483 -2.14 18.20 -41.63
C GLN A 483 -1.12 18.62 -40.56
N ARG A 484 -1.37 18.33 -39.28
CA ARG A 484 -0.43 18.64 -38.18
C ARG A 484 0.90 17.91 -38.34
N GLN A 485 0.88 16.61 -38.63
CA GLN A 485 2.10 15.81 -38.85
C GLN A 485 2.95 16.39 -39.99
N LEU A 486 2.30 16.80 -41.08
CA LEU A 486 2.98 17.47 -42.18
C LEU A 486 3.50 18.87 -41.81
N GLU A 487 2.79 19.62 -40.96
CA GLU A 487 3.25 20.92 -40.45
C GLU A 487 4.47 20.77 -39.52
N VAL A 488 4.50 19.75 -38.67
CA VAL A 488 5.64 19.40 -37.82
C VAL A 488 6.84 19.04 -38.68
N ALA A 489 6.67 18.10 -39.62
CA ALA A 489 7.72 17.71 -40.57
C ALA A 489 8.23 18.91 -41.40
N ARG A 490 7.33 19.81 -41.83
CA ARG A 490 7.70 21.04 -42.53
C ARG A 490 8.53 21.98 -41.66
N ARG A 491 8.18 22.15 -40.38
CA ARG A 491 8.93 23.00 -39.44
C ARG A 491 10.31 22.42 -39.18
N ALA A 492 10.41 21.10 -39.03
CA ALA A 492 11.65 20.37 -38.83
C ALA A 492 12.47 20.16 -40.13
N LYS A 493 11.87 20.40 -41.30
CA LYS A 493 12.41 20.07 -42.63
C LYS A 493 12.74 18.58 -42.79
N SER A 494 12.01 17.72 -42.09
CA SER A 494 12.21 16.28 -42.08
C SER A 494 11.61 15.61 -43.32
N GLU A 495 12.19 14.49 -43.71
CA GLU A 495 11.63 13.59 -44.71
C GLU A 495 10.41 12.85 -44.15
N VAL A 496 9.40 12.68 -44.98
CA VAL A 496 8.19 11.90 -44.67
C VAL A 496 7.88 10.93 -45.78
N THR A 497 7.46 9.72 -45.42
CA THR A 497 6.88 8.76 -46.34
C THR A 497 5.36 8.83 -46.24
N VAL A 498 4.67 9.11 -47.35
CA VAL A 498 3.20 9.21 -47.38
C VAL A 498 2.59 8.19 -48.32
N ARG A 499 1.51 7.54 -47.88
CA ARG A 499 0.68 6.69 -48.72
C ARG A 499 -0.52 7.49 -49.22
N VAL A 500 -0.73 7.53 -50.53
CA VAL A 500 -1.69 8.42 -51.20
C VAL A 500 -2.63 7.61 -52.08
N ASP A 501 -3.93 7.86 -51.97
CA ASP A 501 -4.94 7.38 -52.90
C ASP A 501 -4.96 8.25 -54.17
N LEU A 502 -4.68 7.64 -55.32
CA LEU A 502 -4.72 8.30 -56.62
C LEU A 502 -6.12 8.25 -57.26
N GLY A 503 -7.10 7.64 -56.58
CA GLY A 503 -8.45 7.40 -57.07
C GLY A 503 -8.56 6.11 -57.88
N GLY A 504 -9.76 5.52 -57.90
CA GLY A 504 -10.02 4.28 -58.63
C GLY A 504 -9.40 3.02 -57.99
N GLY A 505 -9.10 3.06 -56.69
CA GLY A 505 -8.53 1.94 -55.93
C GLY A 505 -7.02 1.75 -56.11
N LYS A 506 -6.31 2.75 -56.65
CA LYS A 506 -4.85 2.72 -56.81
C LYS A 506 -4.18 3.57 -55.74
N GLU A 507 -3.40 2.92 -54.88
CA GLU A 507 -2.58 3.58 -53.86
C GLU A 507 -1.11 3.66 -54.32
N THR A 508 -0.39 4.70 -53.89
CA THR A 508 1.05 4.82 -54.10
C THR A 508 1.74 5.38 -52.86
N THR A 509 3.01 5.04 -52.68
CA THR A 509 3.83 5.53 -51.56
C THR A 509 4.89 6.49 -52.09
N LEU A 510 5.01 7.68 -51.49
CA LEU A 510 5.93 8.74 -51.90
C LEU A 510 6.82 9.18 -50.73
N ARG A 511 8.12 9.39 -51.01
CA ARG A 511 9.08 9.98 -50.07
C ARG A 511 9.20 11.48 -50.35
N LEU A 512 8.79 12.30 -49.39
CA LEU A 512 8.55 13.73 -49.56
C LEU A 512 9.27 14.56 -48.49
N VAL A 513 9.70 15.77 -48.84
CA VAL A 513 10.09 16.81 -47.86
C VAL A 513 9.04 17.93 -47.88
N PRO A 514 8.21 18.10 -46.83
CA PRO A 514 7.15 19.09 -46.80
C PRO A 514 7.69 20.53 -46.86
N MET A 515 7.13 21.34 -47.75
CA MET A 515 7.52 22.74 -47.93
C MET A 515 6.42 23.72 -47.48
N SER A 516 5.16 23.44 -47.78
CA SER A 516 4.02 24.19 -47.27
C SER A 516 2.81 23.28 -47.04
N VAL A 517 2.08 23.57 -45.97
CA VAL A 517 0.82 22.88 -45.63
C VAL A 517 -0.20 23.98 -45.42
N ALA A 518 -1.14 24.12 -46.35
CA ALA A 518 -2.15 25.17 -46.30
C ALA A 518 -3.35 24.82 -47.18
N ALA A 519 -4.54 25.30 -46.81
CA ALA A 519 -5.78 25.14 -47.58
C ALA A 519 -6.08 23.68 -48.00
N GLY A 520 -5.83 22.71 -47.11
CA GLY A 520 -6.07 21.30 -47.37
C GLY A 520 -5.13 20.67 -48.41
N ARG A 521 -3.99 21.31 -48.72
CA ARG A 521 -2.99 20.83 -49.67
C ARG A 521 -1.59 20.81 -49.05
N LEU A 522 -0.84 19.75 -49.36
CA LEU A 522 0.58 19.59 -49.08
C LEU A 522 1.37 19.95 -50.34
N ARG A 523 2.27 20.92 -50.26
CA ARG A 523 3.34 21.11 -51.25
C ARG A 523 4.62 20.53 -50.67
N ALA A 524 5.23 19.59 -51.37
CA ALA A 524 6.43 18.90 -50.93
C ALA A 524 7.35 18.60 -52.10
N ARG A 525 8.65 18.43 -51.82
CA ARG A 525 9.62 17.94 -52.81
C ARG A 525 9.63 16.42 -52.78
N ASP A 526 9.34 15.78 -53.91
CA ASP A 526 9.45 14.34 -54.09
C ASP A 526 10.91 13.95 -54.27
N LEU A 527 11.44 13.13 -53.37
CA LEU A 527 12.85 12.73 -53.36
C LEU A 527 13.18 11.70 -54.45
N ALA A 528 12.20 10.93 -54.92
CA ALA A 528 12.42 9.91 -55.94
C ALA A 528 12.42 10.51 -57.35
N ALA A 529 11.54 11.48 -57.59
CA ALA A 529 11.39 12.14 -58.89
C ALA A 529 12.10 13.51 -58.98
N ASP A 530 12.66 14.00 -57.86
CA ASP A 530 13.27 15.33 -57.70
C ASP A 530 12.43 16.48 -58.27
N VAL A 531 11.11 16.40 -58.08
CA VAL A 531 10.14 17.41 -58.52
C VAL A 531 9.26 17.86 -57.38
N GLU A 532 8.78 19.11 -57.47
CA GLU A 532 7.77 19.59 -56.54
C GLU A 532 6.40 19.00 -56.87
N ARG A 533 5.73 18.44 -55.86
CA ARG A 533 4.38 17.91 -55.96
C ARG A 533 3.44 18.67 -55.03
N THR A 534 2.20 18.83 -55.49
CA THR A 534 1.10 19.31 -54.65
C THR A 534 0.05 18.21 -54.53
N LEU A 535 -0.20 17.76 -53.30
CA LEU A 535 -1.13 16.68 -52.98
C LEU A 535 -2.28 17.22 -52.13
N PRO A 536 -3.54 16.85 -52.41
CA PRO A 536 -4.63 17.14 -51.50
C PRO A 536 -4.48 16.28 -50.23
N ILE A 537 -4.55 16.89 -49.05
CA ILE A 537 -4.35 16.21 -47.76
C ILE A 537 -5.36 15.07 -47.58
N ARG A 538 -6.61 15.27 -48.03
CA ARG A 538 -7.66 14.24 -48.05
C ARG A 538 -7.33 12.96 -48.82
N ALA A 539 -6.35 12.99 -49.72
CA ALA A 539 -5.92 11.82 -50.47
C ALA A 539 -4.77 11.07 -49.78
N ILE A 540 -4.20 11.63 -48.71
CA ILE A 540 -3.13 11.00 -47.94
C ILE A 540 -3.79 10.07 -46.92
N LEU A 541 -3.54 8.78 -47.08
CA LEU A 541 -4.06 7.71 -46.24
C LEU A 541 -3.21 7.53 -44.97
N GLU A 542 -1.90 7.79 -45.08
CA GLU A 542 -0.94 7.54 -44.01
C GLU A 542 0.29 8.45 -44.17
N VAL A 543 0.87 8.89 -43.06
CA VAL A 543 2.13 9.65 -42.99
C VAL A 543 3.04 8.96 -41.99
N GLN A 544 4.25 8.60 -42.41
CA GLN A 544 5.32 8.11 -41.57
C GLN A 544 6.46 9.13 -41.60
N LEU A 545 6.85 9.66 -40.44
CA LEU A 545 8.02 10.51 -40.30
C LEU A 545 9.27 9.63 -40.40
N SER A 546 10.24 10.02 -41.22
CA SER A 546 11.54 9.35 -41.19
C SER A 546 12.34 9.89 -40.00
N GLU A 547 12.94 9.00 -39.21
CA GLU A 547 13.85 9.38 -38.12
C GLU A 547 14.94 10.32 -38.65
N ILE A 548 15.23 11.35 -37.85
CA ILE A 548 16.31 12.29 -38.10
C ILE A 548 17.61 11.48 -37.99
N PRO A 549 18.47 11.40 -39.02
CA PRO A 549 19.82 10.88 -38.81
C PRO A 549 20.49 11.82 -37.82
N ASP A 550 21.01 11.29 -36.71
CA ASP A 550 21.84 12.03 -35.78
C ASP A 550 22.85 12.87 -36.58
N ALA A 551 22.79 14.19 -36.40
CA ALA A 551 23.73 15.10 -37.02
C ALA A 551 25.08 14.95 -36.32
N GLU A 552 26.07 14.44 -37.06
CA GLU A 552 27.50 14.44 -36.69
C GLU A 552 28.00 15.82 -36.21
#